data_AF-A0A4S9YE33-F1
#
_entry.id   AF-A0A4S9YE33-F1
#
_cell.length_a   1.000
_cell.length_b   1.000
_cell.length_c   1.000
_cell.angle_alpha   90.00
_cell.angle_beta   90.00
_cell.angle_gamma   90.00
#
_symmetry.space_group_name_H-M   'P 1'
#
loop_
_entity.id
_entity.type
_entity.pdbx_description
1 polymer ?
#
loop_
_entity_poly.entity_id
_entity_poly.type
_entity_poly.pdbx_seq_one_letter_code
_entity_poly.pdbx_strand_id
1 'polypeptide(L)'
;MAALWALQALLLSCLFLTNPVQALLNATEDAKALVIANDRLYASVNKSTGIMDILTLDGQNLLGTKEYNEVTPGGNAAGQNGIGPYLDCYCVPAGAYTPGKYATFKLFEGNDSTGVPYGGVVMSEVYPLTGQVLEQYWFLRETETGLLEERRI
;
A
#
# COMPACT_ATOMS: atom_id res chain seq x y z
N MET A 1 -36.90 -38.66 -17.82
CA MET A 1 -36.59 -38.38 -16.40
C MET A 1 -35.11 -38.56 -16.08
N ALA A 2 -34.49 -39.72 -16.32
CA ALA A 2 -33.07 -39.97 -15.99
C ALA A 2 -32.05 -38.92 -16.51
N ALA A 3 -32.25 -38.36 -17.70
CA ALA A 3 -31.36 -37.34 -18.27
C ALA A 3 -31.38 -36.00 -17.50
N LEU A 4 -32.49 -35.66 -16.84
CA LEU A 4 -32.60 -34.43 -16.04
C LEU A 4 -31.75 -34.54 -14.75
N TRP A 5 -31.75 -35.73 -14.12
CA TRP A 5 -30.96 -36.02 -12.92
C TRP A 5 -29.45 -36.06 -13.22
N ALA A 6 -29.06 -36.56 -14.39
CA ALA A 6 -27.67 -36.57 -14.83
C ALA A 6 -27.13 -35.15 -15.08
N LEU A 7 -27.93 -34.26 -15.68
CA LEU A 7 -27.56 -32.85 -15.88
C LEU A 7 -27.41 -32.11 -14.54
N GLN A 8 -28.29 -32.41 -13.59
CA GLN A 8 -28.32 -31.78 -12.26
C GLN A 8 -27.14 -32.24 -11.39
N ALA A 9 -26.75 -33.52 -11.49
CA ALA A 9 -25.54 -34.03 -10.85
C ALA A 9 -24.26 -33.43 -11.46
N LEU A 10 -24.23 -33.19 -12.78
CA LEU A 10 -23.10 -32.57 -13.48
C LEU A 10 -22.94 -31.07 -13.14
N LEU A 11 -24.04 -30.36 -12.94
CA LEU A 11 -24.02 -28.95 -12.53
C LEU A 11 -23.59 -28.78 -11.07
N LEU A 12 -24.00 -29.69 -10.17
CA LEU A 12 -23.55 -29.66 -8.77
C LEU A 12 -22.06 -29.98 -8.62
N SER A 13 -21.50 -30.88 -9.43
CA SER A 13 -20.07 -31.22 -9.36
C SER A 13 -19.16 -30.09 -9.85
N CYS A 14 -19.61 -29.21 -10.75
CA CYS A 14 -18.86 -28.03 -11.18
C CYS A 14 -18.70 -26.97 -10.07
N LEU A 15 -19.63 -26.90 -9.11
CA LEU A 15 -19.56 -25.95 -7.98
C LEU A 15 -18.46 -26.29 -6.96
N PHE A 16 -17.99 -27.55 -6.92
CA PHE A 16 -16.93 -27.99 -6.00
C PHE A 16 -15.51 -27.90 -6.58
N LEU A 17 -15.35 -27.46 -7.84
CA LEU A 17 -14.07 -27.34 -8.52
C LEU A 17 -13.44 -25.94 -8.38
N THR A 18 -13.97 -25.07 -7.53
CA THR A 18 -13.29 -23.82 -7.18
C THR A 18 -12.16 -24.14 -6.21
N ASN A 19 -10.95 -24.35 -6.72
CA ASN A 19 -9.77 -24.20 -5.88
C ASN A 19 -9.79 -22.76 -5.35
N PRO A 20 -9.78 -22.52 -4.02
CA PRO A 20 -9.50 -21.19 -3.54
C PRO A 20 -8.12 -20.85 -4.09
N VAL A 21 -8.04 -19.85 -4.97
CA VAL A 21 -6.77 -19.20 -5.25
C VAL A 21 -6.38 -18.60 -3.91
N GLN A 22 -5.50 -19.28 -3.19
CA GLN A 22 -4.73 -18.66 -2.12
C GLN A 22 -3.77 -17.74 -2.84
N ALA A 23 -4.29 -16.56 -3.18
CA ALA A 23 -3.40 -15.46 -3.41
C ALA A 23 -2.59 -15.28 -2.16
N LEU A 24 -1.30 -15.13 -2.41
CA LEU A 24 -0.33 -15.00 -1.37
C LEU A 24 0.03 -13.53 -1.33
N LEU A 25 -0.10 -12.97 -0.14
CA LEU A 25 0.41 -11.65 0.15
C LEU A 25 1.85 -11.60 -0.33
N ASN A 26 2.15 -10.63 -1.16
CA ASN A 26 3.45 -10.44 -1.74
C ASN A 26 4.10 -9.19 -1.14
N ALA A 27 5.18 -9.40 -0.38
CA ALA A 27 6.03 -8.35 0.12
C ALA A 27 7.38 -8.45 -0.58
N THR A 28 7.77 -7.42 -1.34
CA THR A 28 9.06 -7.43 -2.06
C THR A 28 9.79 -6.11 -1.93
N GLU A 29 11.11 -6.15 -2.04
CA GLU A 29 11.98 -4.98 -1.99
C GLU A 29 13.04 -5.09 -3.09
N ASP A 30 13.30 -3.96 -3.77
CA ASP A 30 14.45 -3.80 -4.64
C ASP A 30 15.22 -2.49 -4.32
N ALA A 31 16.10 -2.07 -5.23
CA ALA A 31 16.88 -0.85 -5.07
C ALA A 31 16.04 0.44 -5.13
N LYS A 32 14.83 0.38 -5.71
CA LYS A 32 13.98 1.54 -6.00
C LYS A 32 12.75 1.61 -5.10
N ALA A 33 12.18 0.47 -4.72
CA ALA A 33 10.89 0.44 -4.03
C ALA A 33 10.75 -0.71 -3.03
N LEU A 34 9.80 -0.52 -2.11
CA LEU A 34 9.21 -1.57 -1.31
C LEU A 34 7.77 -1.73 -1.74
N VAL A 35 7.32 -2.97 -1.92
CA VAL A 35 5.98 -3.30 -2.40
C VAL A 35 5.31 -4.23 -1.39
N ILE A 36 4.07 -3.89 -1.03
CA ILE A 36 3.15 -4.80 -0.33
C ILE A 36 1.89 -4.92 -1.17
N ALA A 37 1.50 -6.15 -1.48
CA ALA A 37 0.34 -6.41 -2.33
C ALA A 37 -0.38 -7.70 -1.93
N ASN A 38 -1.67 -7.76 -2.22
CA ASN A 38 -2.45 -8.99 -2.29
C ASN A 38 -3.18 -9.03 -3.64
N ASP A 39 -4.16 -9.91 -3.78
CA ASP A 39 -4.96 -10.05 -5.02
C ASP A 39 -5.62 -8.76 -5.51
N ARG A 40 -5.93 -7.85 -4.60
CA ARG A 40 -6.79 -6.70 -4.87
C ARG A 40 -6.06 -5.39 -4.73
N LEU A 41 -5.24 -5.25 -3.70
CA LEU A 41 -4.53 -4.04 -3.36
C LEU A 41 -3.04 -4.19 -3.66
N TYR A 42 -2.48 -3.20 -4.35
CA TYR A 42 -1.04 -3.09 -4.60
C TYR A 42 -0.57 -1.71 -4.14
N ALA A 43 0.47 -1.68 -3.32
CA ALA A 43 1.09 -0.45 -2.84
C ALA A 43 2.61 -0.51 -3.02
N SER A 44 3.19 0.56 -3.58
CA SER A 44 4.64 0.74 -3.78
C SER A 44 5.11 2.00 -3.09
N VAL A 45 6.14 1.90 -2.25
CA VAL A 45 6.83 3.02 -1.62
C VAL A 45 8.17 3.25 -2.30
N ASN A 46 8.36 4.44 -2.85
CA ASN A 46 9.58 4.82 -3.55
C ASN A 46 10.69 5.17 -2.56
N LYS A 47 11.82 4.45 -2.61
CA LYS A 47 12.95 4.64 -1.68
C LYS A 47 13.69 5.96 -1.86
N SER A 48 13.56 6.62 -3.01
CA SER A 48 14.23 7.90 -3.26
C SER A 48 13.46 9.10 -2.68
N THR A 49 12.16 8.95 -2.45
CA THR A 49 11.29 10.03 -1.96
C THR A 49 10.61 9.71 -0.63
N GLY A 50 10.51 8.43 -0.24
CA GLY A 50 9.71 8.00 0.91
C GLY A 50 8.21 8.05 0.72
N ILE A 51 7.77 8.24 -0.52
CA ILE A 51 6.35 8.47 -0.87
C ILE A 51 5.81 7.24 -1.59
N MET A 52 4.56 6.89 -1.29
CA MET A 52 3.85 5.88 -2.07
C MET A 52 3.55 6.41 -3.47
N ASP A 53 4.09 5.74 -4.50
CA ASP A 53 4.04 6.19 -5.89
C ASP A 53 3.11 5.35 -6.77
N ILE A 54 2.69 4.18 -6.28
CA ILE A 54 1.65 3.35 -6.88
C ILE A 54 0.74 2.87 -5.76
N LEU A 55 -0.56 3.12 -5.92
CA LEU A 55 -1.60 2.52 -5.10
C LEU A 55 -2.77 2.13 -6.01
N THR A 56 -3.05 0.84 -6.11
CA THR A 56 -4.18 0.36 -6.91
C THR A 56 -5.06 -0.59 -6.12
N LEU A 57 -6.37 -0.49 -6.33
CA LEU A 57 -7.37 -1.44 -5.84
C LEU A 57 -8.15 -1.97 -7.05
N ASP A 58 -8.14 -3.29 -7.28
CA ASP A 58 -8.69 -3.94 -8.48
C ASP A 58 -8.17 -3.36 -9.80
N GLY A 59 -6.90 -2.97 -9.82
CA GLY A 59 -6.29 -2.30 -10.97
C GLY A 59 -6.73 -0.84 -11.16
N GLN A 60 -7.61 -0.30 -10.32
CA GLN A 60 -7.93 1.13 -10.32
C GLN A 60 -6.83 1.91 -9.61
N ASN A 61 -6.23 2.88 -10.29
CA ASN A 61 -5.29 3.82 -9.69
C ASN A 61 -6.00 4.73 -8.68
N LEU A 62 -5.64 4.62 -7.40
CA LEU A 62 -6.23 5.39 -6.31
C LEU A 62 -5.53 6.74 -6.09
N LEU A 63 -4.34 6.95 -6.65
CA LEU A 63 -3.61 8.22 -6.51
C LEU A 63 -4.01 9.23 -7.58
N GLY A 64 -4.53 8.75 -8.71
CA GLY A 64 -4.76 9.55 -9.91
C GLY A 64 -3.48 9.72 -10.75
N THR A 65 -3.58 10.46 -11.85
CA THR A 65 -2.45 10.69 -12.75
C THR A 65 -1.42 11.60 -12.10
N LYS A 66 -0.14 11.24 -12.22
CA LYS A 66 0.95 12.07 -11.76
C LYS A 66 1.10 13.29 -12.66
N GLU A 67 0.70 14.45 -12.15
CA GLU A 67 0.72 15.72 -12.88
C GLU A 67 1.19 16.85 -11.95
N TYR A 68 1.94 17.79 -12.51
CA TYR A 68 2.25 19.05 -11.84
C TYR A 68 1.30 20.11 -12.36
N ASN A 69 0.43 20.62 -11.48
CA ASN A 69 -0.60 21.57 -11.88
C ASN A 69 -0.31 22.96 -11.28
N GLU A 70 -0.54 24.00 -12.08
CA GLU A 70 -0.53 25.39 -11.61
C GLU A 70 -1.79 25.67 -10.78
N VAL A 71 -1.69 26.55 -9.77
CA VAL A 71 -2.84 26.93 -8.94
C VAL A 71 -3.88 27.63 -9.82
N THR A 72 -5.08 27.06 -9.93
CA THR A 72 -6.27 27.80 -10.37
C THR A 72 -7.17 28.12 -9.17
N PRO A 73 -7.76 29.32 -9.06
CA PRO A 73 -8.72 29.63 -8.00
C PRO A 73 -9.88 28.62 -7.97
N GLY A 74 -10.08 27.96 -6.83
CA GLY A 74 -11.07 26.89 -6.66
C GLY A 74 -10.63 25.50 -7.17
N GLY A 75 -9.43 25.39 -7.71
CA GLY A 75 -8.78 24.14 -8.11
C GLY A 75 -7.77 23.63 -7.08
N ASN A 76 -6.98 22.65 -7.49
CA ASN A 76 -5.89 22.07 -6.72
C ASN A 76 -4.81 23.12 -6.40
N ALA A 77 -4.24 23.01 -5.19
CA ALA A 77 -3.04 23.76 -4.82
C ALA A 77 -1.87 23.34 -5.74
N ALA A 78 -0.94 24.25 -6.01
CA ALA A 78 0.23 23.95 -6.82
C ALA A 78 1.03 22.84 -6.13
N GLY A 79 1.32 21.79 -6.88
CA GLY A 79 1.93 20.61 -6.32
C GLY A 79 1.93 19.44 -7.29
N GLN A 80 2.48 18.33 -6.81
CA GLN A 80 2.41 17.05 -7.50
C GLN A 80 1.11 16.35 -7.11
N ASN A 81 0.26 16.05 -8.09
CA ASN A 81 -0.86 15.13 -7.93
C ASN A 81 -0.38 13.69 -8.19
N GLY A 82 -1.20 12.68 -7.88
CA GLY A 82 -0.84 11.30 -8.18
C GLY A 82 0.25 10.72 -7.30
N ILE A 83 0.42 11.26 -6.09
CA ILE A 83 1.41 10.78 -5.12
C ILE A 83 0.79 10.64 -3.72
N GLY A 84 1.29 9.68 -2.97
CA GLY A 84 0.92 9.41 -1.59
C GLY A 84 0.18 8.09 -1.41
N PRO A 85 -0.25 7.79 -0.18
CA PRO A 85 -0.01 8.54 1.05
C PRO A 85 1.48 8.70 1.43
N TYR A 86 1.79 9.73 2.22
CA TYR A 86 3.14 10.01 2.73
C TYR A 86 3.07 10.74 4.08
N LEU A 87 4.18 10.69 4.82
CA LEU A 87 4.33 11.45 6.06
C LEU A 87 4.66 12.90 5.73
N ASP A 88 3.78 13.81 6.13
CA ASP A 88 4.01 15.25 6.12
C ASP A 88 3.60 15.81 7.49
N CYS A 89 4.39 16.73 8.02
CA CYS A 89 4.18 17.25 9.36
C CYS A 89 4.55 18.73 9.46
N TYR A 90 3.96 19.44 10.43
CA TYR A 90 4.49 20.70 10.95
C TYR A 90 5.15 20.42 12.30
N CYS A 91 6.25 19.65 12.28
CA CYS A 91 6.84 19.04 13.48
C CYS A 91 8.31 19.37 13.71
N VAL A 92 8.92 20.22 12.88
CA VAL A 92 10.32 20.64 13.02
C VAL A 92 10.42 22.15 13.32
N PRO A 93 11.55 22.66 13.84
CA PRO A 93 11.72 24.09 14.11
C PRO A 93 11.51 25.02 12.89
N ALA A 94 11.78 24.52 11.68
CA ALA A 94 11.55 25.24 10.43
C ALA A 94 10.06 25.24 9.98
N GLY A 95 9.19 24.55 10.71
CA GLY A 95 7.77 24.39 10.39
C GLY A 95 7.48 23.07 9.69
N ALA A 96 7.14 23.15 8.41
CA ALA A 96 6.75 21.99 7.60
C ALA A 96 7.95 21.10 7.22
N TYR A 97 7.76 19.79 7.24
CA TYR A 97 8.77 18.81 6.86
C TYR A 97 8.15 17.52 6.33
N THR A 98 8.68 17.04 5.21
CA THR A 98 8.29 15.77 4.57
C THR A 98 9.53 14.85 4.54
N PRO A 99 9.63 13.86 5.45
CA PRO A 99 10.72 12.89 5.45
C PRO A 99 10.65 11.94 4.26
N GLY A 100 11.80 11.35 3.90
CA GLY A 100 11.87 10.27 2.91
C GLY A 100 13.17 10.26 2.11
N LYS A 101 13.72 11.43 1.78
CA LYS A 101 14.95 11.55 0.99
C LYS A 101 16.17 10.94 1.69
N TYR A 102 16.22 11.00 3.01
CA TYR A 102 17.32 10.48 3.83
C TYR A 102 16.87 9.33 4.72
N ALA A 103 15.70 8.77 4.43
CA ALA A 103 15.09 7.73 5.23
C ALA A 103 15.76 6.38 5.01
N THR A 104 15.64 5.54 6.04
CA THR A 104 15.86 4.11 5.95
C THR A 104 14.52 3.41 5.81
N PHE A 105 14.52 2.26 5.15
CA PHE A 105 13.31 1.49 4.89
C PHE A 105 13.48 0.07 5.39
N LYS A 106 12.38 -0.53 5.83
CA LYS A 106 12.33 -1.95 6.18
C LYS A 106 11.02 -2.56 5.72
N LEU A 107 11.13 -3.73 5.09
CA LEU A 107 10.01 -4.60 4.73
C LEU A 107 9.71 -5.57 5.87
N PHE A 108 8.42 -5.85 6.10
CA PHE A 108 7.92 -6.87 7.01
C PHE A 108 7.06 -7.86 6.24
N GLU A 109 7.13 -9.12 6.66
CA GLU A 109 6.26 -10.19 6.19
C GLU A 109 6.09 -11.21 7.32
N GLY A 110 4.89 -11.76 7.48
CA GLY A 110 4.62 -12.81 8.45
C GLY A 110 3.14 -13.12 8.57
N ASN A 111 2.76 -13.77 9.67
CA ASN A 111 1.37 -14.06 10.01
C ASN A 111 1.01 -13.32 11.30
N ASP A 112 -0.20 -12.77 11.37
CA ASP A 112 -0.70 -12.15 12.58
C ASP A 112 -1.13 -13.18 13.64
N SER A 113 -1.63 -12.72 14.79
CA SER A 113 -2.06 -13.60 15.90
C SER A 113 -3.24 -14.51 15.54
N THR A 114 -3.93 -14.27 14.44
CA THR A 114 -5.03 -15.09 13.91
C THR A 114 -4.57 -16.02 12.78
N GLY A 115 -3.28 -15.99 12.42
CA GLY A 115 -2.69 -16.80 11.37
C GLY A 115 -2.84 -16.21 9.96
N VAL A 116 -3.38 -14.99 9.81
CA VAL A 116 -3.56 -14.35 8.50
C VAL A 116 -2.23 -13.72 8.06
N PRO A 117 -1.76 -13.98 6.83
CA PRO A 117 -0.55 -13.35 6.30
C PRO A 117 -0.70 -11.82 6.26
N TYR A 118 0.37 -11.11 6.59
CA TYR A 118 0.45 -9.66 6.49
C TYR A 118 1.84 -9.22 6.01
N GLY A 119 1.86 -8.06 5.36
CA GLY A 119 3.06 -7.39 4.88
C GLY A 119 3.07 -5.98 5.41
N GLY A 120 4.26 -5.41 5.54
CA GLY A 120 4.38 -4.03 5.94
C GLY A 120 5.62 -3.34 5.43
N VAL A 121 5.57 -2.03 5.42
CA VAL A 121 6.69 -1.14 5.13
C VAL A 121 6.81 -0.16 6.29
N VAL A 122 8.03 0.07 6.77
CA VAL A 122 8.35 1.26 7.54
C VAL A 122 9.35 2.11 6.79
N MET A 123 9.08 3.41 6.73
CA MET A 123 10.04 4.46 6.44
C MET A 123 10.41 5.13 7.76
N SER A 124 11.70 5.30 8.04
CA SER A 124 12.22 5.94 9.27
C SER A 124 13.34 6.92 8.93
N GLU A 125 13.18 8.18 9.31
CA GLU A 125 14.16 9.24 9.08
C GLU A 125 14.48 9.98 10.39
N VAL A 126 15.78 10.24 10.62
CA VAL A 126 16.21 11.09 11.74
C VAL A 126 16.37 12.51 11.24
N TYR A 127 15.59 13.44 11.78
CA TYR A 127 15.70 14.85 11.44
C TYR A 127 17.02 15.44 11.98
N PRO A 128 17.96 15.91 11.12
CA PRO A 128 19.33 16.20 11.56
C PRO A 128 19.48 17.26 12.64
N LEU A 129 18.59 18.26 12.70
CA LEU A 129 18.75 19.38 13.63
C LEU A 129 18.28 19.07 15.06
N THR A 130 17.33 18.13 15.23
CA THR A 130 16.78 17.81 16.55
C THR A 130 17.08 16.37 16.99
N GLY A 131 17.46 15.49 16.07
CA GLY A 131 17.61 14.06 16.32
C GLY A 131 16.27 13.33 16.49
N GLN A 132 15.14 14.00 16.21
CA GLN A 132 13.81 13.40 16.22
C GLN A 132 13.70 12.31 15.16
N VAL A 133 13.05 11.19 15.50
CA VAL A 133 12.78 10.09 14.58
C VAL A 133 11.37 10.24 14.03
N LEU A 134 11.26 10.29 12.72
CA LEU A 134 10.01 10.42 11.97
C LEU A 134 9.76 9.11 11.24
N GLU A 135 8.70 8.40 11.62
CA GLU A 135 8.38 7.08 11.07
C GLU A 135 6.96 7.03 10.50
N GLN A 136 6.84 6.34 9.37
CA GLN A 136 5.56 6.03 8.74
C GLN A 136 5.51 4.54 8.45
N TYR A 137 4.42 3.93 8.88
CA TYR A 137 4.15 2.52 8.71
C TYR A 137 2.96 2.34 7.78
N TRP A 138 3.06 1.34 6.93
CA TRP A 138 1.95 0.81 6.13
C TRP A 138 1.89 -0.68 6.31
N PHE A 139 0.71 -1.21 6.61
CA PHE A 139 0.48 -2.65 6.70
C PHE A 139 -0.71 -3.06 5.83
N LEU A 140 -0.58 -4.24 5.23
CA LEU A 140 -1.62 -4.89 4.45
C LEU A 140 -1.78 -6.32 4.95
N ARG A 141 -3.01 -6.72 5.29
CA ARG A 141 -3.36 -8.12 5.54
C ARG A 141 -3.91 -8.75 4.27
N GLU A 142 -3.67 -10.05 4.09
CA GLU A 142 -4.01 -10.76 2.84
C GLU A 142 -5.46 -10.58 2.41
N THR A 143 -6.40 -10.61 3.36
CA THR A 143 -7.83 -10.56 3.05
C THR A 143 -8.42 -9.14 3.06
N GLU A 144 -7.60 -8.11 3.22
CA GLU A 144 -8.05 -6.72 3.37
C GLU A 144 -7.86 -5.91 2.09
N THR A 145 -8.64 -4.84 1.97
CA THR A 145 -8.60 -3.91 0.82
C THR A 145 -8.18 -2.50 1.22
N GLY A 146 -7.80 -2.34 2.49
CA GLY A 146 -7.30 -1.11 3.06
C GLY A 146 -5.86 -1.27 3.52
N LEU A 147 -5.10 -0.18 3.45
CA LEU A 147 -3.83 -0.07 4.15
C LEU A 147 -4.10 0.45 5.55
N LEU A 148 -3.53 -0.23 6.55
CA LEU A 148 -3.38 0.34 7.87
C LEU A 148 -2.19 1.30 7.86
N GLU A 149 -2.42 2.53 8.31
CA GLU A 149 -1.37 3.54 8.47
C GLU A 149 -1.15 3.87 9.94
N GLU A 150 0.12 3.99 10.33
CA GLU A 150 0.53 4.47 11.64
C GLU A 150 1.73 5.41 11.51
N ARG A 151 1.79 6.44 12.35
CA ARG A 151 2.84 7.47 12.32
C ARG A 151 3.48 7.62 13.69
N ARG A 152 4.81 7.72 13.73
CA ARG A 152 5.56 8.12 14.92
C ARG A 152 6.34 9.39 14.62
N ILE A 153 6.14 10.42 15.44
CA ILE A 153 6.78 11.74 15.36
C ILE A 153 7.28 12.11 16.76
#